data_AF-A0A0G1JB55-F1
#
_entry.id   AF-A0A0G1JB55-F1
#
_cell.length_a   1.000
_cell.length_b   1.000
_cell.length_c   1.000
_cell.angle_alpha   90.00
_cell.angle_beta   90.00
_cell.angle_gamma   90.00
#
_symmetry.space_group_name_H-M   'P 1'
#
loop_
_entity.id
_entity.type
_entity.pdbx_description
1 polymer ?
#
loop_
_entity_poly.entity_id
_entity_poly.type
_entity_poly.pdbx_seq_one_letter_code
_entity_poly.pdbx_strand_id
1 'polypeptide(L)'
;MAQFNYKARNAEGKETVGVVEASGIDAAVAALQRRNFLITSIEPVGEGGGIFGFLSDFGLFESVKQKDIVILSRQLATLFDAKVPVVESFKILVGETENHALKVKLAQVLDDIQGGLPMSQAMAKHPDAFSRFYVAMVRSGEEAGKMQEIFEFLAAYLERNYDLTSKARNALIYPAFVFSVFIAVIVLMMIYVIPPISSLLRETGQELPIYTRIVMAISDVLLNFGVIVLLFTAAFTVFLVQYAKTESGKLYFARLRLNFPVIGGIYKKIYLARIADNLHTLISGGITVVRALEITSEVVGNEIYRRIMLDAIEAVKGGSMISDAFSKYDAIPPLLSQMIKIGEATGKLDYILGSISNFYTREVTNLVDNLVNLIEPILIIFLGLGVAFLAVAILLPIYSISAGF
;
A
#
# COMPACT_ATOMS: atom_id res chain seq x y z
N MET A 1 -18.46 -39.08 -0.98
CA MET A 1 -19.69 -38.48 -0.44
C MET A 1 -19.73 -37.04 -0.93
N ALA A 2 -20.91 -36.49 -1.22
CA ALA A 2 -21.05 -35.10 -1.66
C ALA A 2 -21.09 -34.17 -0.45
N GLN A 3 -20.55 -32.96 -0.60
CA GLN A 3 -20.58 -31.92 0.43
C GLN A 3 -21.71 -30.94 0.13
N PHE A 4 -22.42 -30.49 1.15
CA PHE A 4 -23.52 -29.52 1.04
C PHE A 4 -23.28 -28.36 2.00
N ASN A 5 -23.28 -27.14 1.46
CA ASN A 5 -23.28 -25.92 2.25
C ASN A 5 -24.69 -25.72 2.81
N TYR A 6 -24.81 -25.46 4.12
CA TYR A 6 -26.10 -25.17 4.73
C TYR A 6 -26.07 -23.86 5.51
N LYS A 7 -27.20 -23.14 5.45
CA LYS A 7 -27.59 -22.09 6.40
C LYS A 7 -28.76 -22.60 7.21
N ALA A 8 -28.59 -22.67 8.53
CA ALA A 8 -29.65 -23.11 9.42
C ALA A 8 -29.67 -22.34 10.72
N ARG A 9 -30.82 -22.31 11.40
CA ARG A 9 -30.95 -21.79 12.76
C ARG A 9 -30.90 -22.93 13.75
N ASN A 10 -30.10 -22.77 14.81
CA ASN A 10 -30.11 -23.70 15.94
C ASN A 10 -31.40 -23.50 16.78
N ALA A 11 -31.62 -24.34 17.79
CA ALA A 11 -32.78 -24.24 18.68
C ALA A 11 -32.88 -22.90 19.45
N GLU A 12 -31.77 -22.16 19.53
CA GLU A 12 -31.67 -20.84 20.19
C GLU A 12 -31.93 -19.68 19.22
N GLY A 13 -32.27 -19.97 17.95
CA GLY A 13 -32.55 -18.97 16.91
C GLY A 13 -31.31 -18.31 16.28
N LYS A 14 -30.09 -18.74 16.66
CA LYS A 14 -28.83 -18.23 16.11
C LYS A 14 -28.56 -18.86 14.75
N GLU A 15 -28.24 -18.01 13.76
CA GLU A 15 -27.85 -18.48 12.43
C GLU A 15 -26.47 -19.14 12.47
N THR A 16 -26.40 -20.31 11.85
CA THR A 16 -25.20 -21.15 11.75
C THR A 16 -25.02 -21.56 10.31
N VAL A 17 -23.78 -21.40 9.82
CA VAL A 17 -23.36 -21.77 8.47
C VAL A 17 -22.33 -22.89 8.60
N GLY A 18 -22.43 -23.92 7.77
CA GLY A 18 -21.49 -25.04 7.80
C GLY A 18 -21.58 -25.94 6.57
N VAL A 19 -20.74 -26.97 6.56
CA VAL A 19 -20.69 -28.00 5.52
C VAL A 19 -21.16 -29.32 6.13
N VAL A 20 -22.02 -30.05 5.44
CA VAL A 20 -22.41 -31.42 5.81
C VAL A 20 -22.09 -32.38 4.67
N GLU A 21 -21.47 -33.51 4.99
CA GLU A 21 -21.22 -34.58 4.03
C GLU A 21 -22.38 -35.56 4.01
N ALA A 22 -22.93 -35.82 2.82
CA ALA A 22 -24.03 -36.76 2.64
C ALA A 22 -24.00 -37.41 1.26
N SER A 23 -24.79 -38.47 1.07
CA SER A 23 -24.97 -39.14 -0.23
C SER A 23 -25.88 -38.39 -1.20
N GLY A 24 -26.57 -37.33 -0.75
CA GLY A 24 -27.50 -36.51 -1.55
C GLY A 24 -28.17 -35.43 -0.68
N ILE A 25 -28.90 -34.50 -1.32
CA ILE A 25 -29.57 -33.37 -0.64
C ILE A 25 -30.54 -33.88 0.45
N ASP A 26 -31.35 -34.90 0.15
CA ASP A 26 -32.31 -35.46 1.11
C ASP A 26 -31.62 -36.06 2.35
N ALA A 27 -30.46 -36.70 2.14
CA ALA A 27 -29.65 -37.25 3.22
C ALA A 27 -28.99 -36.15 4.06
N ALA A 28 -28.59 -35.04 3.44
CA ALA A 28 -28.04 -33.87 4.11
C ALA A 28 -29.10 -33.15 4.96
N VAL A 29 -30.31 -32.97 4.41
CA VAL A 29 -31.47 -32.42 5.13
C VAL A 29 -31.81 -33.28 6.34
N ALA A 30 -31.89 -34.60 6.17
CA ALA A 30 -32.17 -35.53 7.27
C ALA A 30 -31.08 -35.49 8.35
N ALA A 31 -29.80 -35.36 7.97
CA ALA A 31 -28.68 -35.26 8.90
C ALA A 31 -28.73 -33.96 9.74
N LEU A 32 -29.11 -32.84 9.13
CA LEU A 32 -29.23 -31.54 9.79
C LEU A 32 -30.47 -31.46 10.67
N GLN A 33 -31.60 -32.01 10.24
CA GLN A 33 -32.82 -32.09 11.06
C GLN A 33 -32.63 -32.97 12.30
N ARG A 34 -31.88 -34.09 12.21
CA ARG A 34 -31.51 -34.90 13.39
C ARG A 34 -30.68 -34.12 14.42
N ARG A 35 -30.01 -33.06 14.01
CA ARG A 35 -29.22 -32.16 14.86
C ARG A 35 -30.03 -30.95 15.35
N ASN A 36 -31.36 -30.96 15.18
CA ASN A 36 -32.27 -29.87 15.55
C ASN A 36 -31.97 -28.52 14.86
N PHE A 37 -31.41 -28.55 13.65
CA PHE A 37 -31.23 -27.36 12.84
C PHE A 37 -32.47 -27.10 11.96
N LEU A 38 -32.99 -25.87 12.00
CA LEU A 38 -34.00 -25.37 11.08
C LEU A 38 -33.31 -24.85 9.82
N ILE A 39 -33.33 -25.66 8.76
CA ILE A 39 -32.63 -25.38 7.50
C ILE A 39 -33.32 -24.23 6.78
N THR A 40 -32.56 -23.17 6.47
CA THR A 40 -33.00 -21.99 5.72
C THR A 40 -32.55 -22.06 4.27
N SER A 41 -31.37 -22.61 4.00
CA SER A 41 -30.89 -22.94 2.65
C SER A 41 -29.91 -24.11 2.71
N ILE A 42 -29.93 -24.97 1.68
CA ILE A 42 -28.96 -26.05 1.49
C ILE A 42 -28.63 -26.19 0.01
N GLU A 43 -27.34 -26.11 -0.32
CA GLU A 43 -26.86 -26.12 -1.71
C GLU A 43 -25.71 -27.13 -1.86
N PRO A 44 -25.70 -27.95 -2.93
CA PRO A 44 -24.57 -28.83 -3.23
C PRO A 44 -23.31 -28.02 -3.48
N VAL A 45 -22.21 -28.39 -2.83
CA VAL A 45 -20.89 -27.83 -3.11
C VAL A 45 -20.45 -28.39 -4.47
N GLY A 46 -20.74 -27.65 -5.55
CA GLY A 46 -20.25 -27.97 -6.89
C GLY A 46 -21.15 -27.59 -8.07
N GLU A 47 -22.46 -27.35 -7.89
CA GLU A 47 -23.35 -27.07 -9.02
C GLU A 47 -24.39 -26.00 -8.63
N GLY A 48 -24.05 -24.73 -8.84
CA GLY A 48 -25.02 -23.64 -8.60
C GLY A 48 -24.47 -22.22 -8.47
N GLY A 49 -23.17 -22.00 -8.43
CA GLY A 49 -22.57 -20.67 -8.41
C GLY A 49 -21.76 -20.43 -9.67
N GLY A 50 -22.19 -19.51 -10.54
CA GLY A 50 -21.36 -19.01 -11.63
C GLY A 50 -20.00 -18.50 -11.10
N ILE A 51 -19.06 -18.26 -12.01
CA ILE A 51 -17.66 -17.86 -11.76
C ILE A 51 -17.48 -16.85 -10.61
N PHE A 52 -18.47 -15.99 -10.36
CA PHE A 52 -18.51 -15.03 -9.25
C PHE A 52 -18.69 -15.62 -7.83
N GLY A 53 -19.45 -16.71 -7.66
CA GLY A 53 -19.69 -17.35 -6.35
C GLY A 53 -18.55 -18.27 -5.92
N PHE A 54 -17.87 -18.89 -6.88
CA PHE A 54 -16.69 -19.72 -6.60
C PHE A 54 -15.47 -18.89 -6.13
N LEU A 55 -15.46 -17.59 -6.46
CA LEU A 55 -14.37 -16.67 -6.10
C LEU A 55 -14.58 -15.98 -4.74
N SER A 56 -15.83 -15.85 -4.27
CA SER A 56 -16.14 -15.27 -2.96
C SER A 56 -15.90 -16.24 -1.81
N ASP A 57 -16.20 -17.53 -1.99
CA ASP A 57 -15.98 -18.56 -0.95
C ASP A 57 -14.50 -18.93 -0.78
N PHE A 58 -13.65 -18.64 -1.77
CA PHE A 58 -12.21 -18.88 -1.71
C PHE A 58 -11.38 -17.68 -1.22
N GLY A 59 -12.00 -16.58 -0.77
CA GLY A 59 -11.26 -15.43 -0.23
C GLY A 59 -10.26 -14.79 -1.21
N LEU A 60 -10.38 -15.07 -2.51
CA LEU A 60 -9.44 -14.62 -3.54
C LEU A 60 -9.50 -13.10 -3.79
N PHE A 61 -10.53 -12.41 -3.29
CA PHE A 61 -10.71 -10.97 -3.46
C PHE A 61 -10.67 -10.15 -2.17
N GLU A 62 -10.66 -10.76 -0.99
CA GLU A 62 -10.51 -10.01 0.26
C GLU A 62 -9.04 -9.98 0.69
N SER A 63 -8.38 -8.88 0.34
CA SER A 63 -7.06 -8.57 0.86
C SER A 63 -7.15 -7.97 2.26
N VAL A 64 -6.20 -8.29 3.11
CA VAL A 64 -6.02 -7.62 4.41
C VAL A 64 -5.64 -6.15 4.15
N LYS A 65 -6.44 -5.22 4.65
CA LYS A 65 -6.16 -3.78 4.50
C LYS A 65 -5.15 -3.34 5.55
N GLN A 66 -4.28 -2.41 5.19
CA GLN A 66 -3.30 -1.85 6.12
C GLN A 66 -3.97 -1.21 7.36
N LYS A 67 -5.13 -0.57 7.17
CA LYS A 67 -5.92 0.02 8.28
C LYS A 67 -6.31 -1.04 9.32
N ASP A 68 -6.67 -2.23 8.89
CA ASP A 68 -7.12 -3.31 9.78
C ASP A 68 -5.95 -3.80 10.64
N ILE A 69 -4.75 -3.89 10.06
CA ILE A 69 -3.52 -4.22 10.81
C ILE A 69 -3.15 -3.13 11.82
N VAL A 70 -3.36 -1.85 11.49
CA VAL A 70 -3.12 -0.73 12.41
C VAL A 70 -4.06 -0.85 13.63
N ILE A 71 -5.36 -1.04 13.38
CA ILE A 71 -6.37 -1.19 14.44
C ILE A 71 -6.05 -2.42 15.30
N LEU A 72 -5.79 -3.57 14.67
CA LEU A 72 -5.40 -4.80 15.35
C LEU A 72 -4.21 -4.58 16.28
N SER A 73 -3.18 -3.87 15.79
CA SER A 73 -1.96 -3.63 16.56
C SER A 73 -2.20 -2.72 17.76
N ARG A 74 -3.03 -1.68 17.58
CA ARG A 74 -3.45 -0.81 18.68
C ARG A 74 -4.29 -1.56 19.71
N GLN A 75 -5.20 -2.44 19.28
CA GLN A 75 -5.98 -3.26 20.18
C GLN A 75 -5.10 -4.27 20.95
N LEU A 76 -4.13 -4.91 20.29
CA LEU A 76 -3.14 -5.78 20.94
C LEU A 76 -2.30 -5.01 21.96
N ALA A 77 -1.85 -3.80 21.64
CA ALA A 77 -1.14 -2.93 22.57
C ALA A 77 -1.97 -2.66 23.82
N THR A 78 -3.22 -2.24 23.67
CA THR A 78 -4.15 -1.99 24.79
C THR A 78 -4.39 -3.25 25.63
N LEU A 79 -4.57 -4.41 25.00
CA LEU A 79 -4.82 -5.67 25.70
C LEU A 79 -3.58 -6.13 26.48
N PHE A 80 -2.38 -5.98 25.92
CA PHE A 80 -1.13 -6.32 26.62
C PHE A 80 -0.75 -5.32 27.71
N ASP A 81 -1.06 -4.04 27.53
CA ASP A 81 -0.97 -3.02 28.59
C ASP A 81 -1.89 -3.35 29.77
N ALA A 82 -3.11 -3.83 29.48
CA ALA A 82 -4.05 -4.36 30.46
C ALA A 82 -3.67 -5.76 30.99
N LYS A 83 -2.52 -6.32 30.59
CA LYS A 83 -2.00 -7.64 30.99
C LYS A 83 -2.95 -8.80 30.69
N VAL A 84 -3.78 -8.66 29.65
CA VAL A 84 -4.62 -9.76 29.17
C VAL A 84 -3.72 -10.86 28.59
N PRO A 85 -3.93 -12.14 28.95
CA PRO A 85 -3.14 -13.25 28.41
C PRO A 85 -3.24 -13.33 26.89
N VAL A 86 -2.14 -13.66 26.21
CA VAL A 86 -2.04 -13.74 24.75
C VAL A 86 -3.20 -14.48 24.09
N VAL A 87 -3.48 -15.70 24.56
CA VAL A 87 -4.56 -16.53 23.98
C VAL A 87 -5.93 -15.83 24.10
N GLU A 88 -6.19 -15.13 25.21
CA GLU A 88 -7.44 -14.42 25.42
C GLU A 88 -7.52 -13.15 24.57
N SER A 89 -6.41 -12.43 24.43
CA SER A 89 -6.31 -11.26 23.53
C SER A 89 -6.68 -11.66 22.10
N PHE A 90 -6.12 -12.75 21.57
CA PHE A 90 -6.43 -13.22 20.22
C PHE A 90 -7.87 -13.70 20.06
N LYS A 91 -8.46 -14.36 21.08
CA LYS A 91 -9.89 -14.72 21.04
C LYS A 91 -10.79 -13.50 20.91
N ILE A 92 -10.53 -12.45 21.69
CA ILE A 92 -11.28 -11.18 21.62
C ILE A 92 -11.16 -10.61 20.21
N LEU A 93 -9.95 -10.54 19.67
CA LEU A 93 -9.70 -9.96 18.35
C LEU A 93 -10.35 -10.75 17.22
N VAL A 94 -10.37 -12.08 17.29
CA VAL A 94 -11.12 -12.91 16.33
C VAL A 94 -12.63 -12.61 16.39
N GLY A 95 -13.16 -12.36 17.60
CA GLY A 95 -14.55 -11.94 17.80
C GLY A 95 -14.87 -10.60 17.13
N GLU A 96 -14.03 -9.60 17.37
CA GLU A 96 -14.26 -8.19 16.99
C GLU A 96 -13.78 -7.81 15.58
N THR A 97 -12.98 -8.65 14.91
CA THR A 97 -12.48 -8.33 13.56
C THR A 97 -13.59 -8.41 12.52
N GLU A 98 -13.87 -7.27 11.87
CA GLU A 98 -14.85 -7.18 10.77
C GLU A 98 -14.34 -7.76 9.46
N ASN A 99 -13.06 -7.56 9.14
CA ASN A 99 -12.45 -8.07 7.90
C ASN A 99 -12.32 -9.59 7.96
N HIS A 100 -13.06 -10.30 7.10
CA HIS A 100 -13.12 -11.76 7.12
C HIS A 100 -11.76 -12.41 6.83
N ALA A 101 -11.02 -11.91 5.85
CA ALA A 101 -9.67 -12.41 5.53
C ALA A 101 -8.68 -12.23 6.69
N LEU A 102 -8.76 -11.13 7.44
CA LEU A 102 -7.94 -10.94 8.64
C LEU A 102 -8.42 -11.86 9.77
N LYS A 103 -9.73 -12.00 9.97
CA LYS A 103 -10.33 -12.86 11.00
C LYS A 103 -9.90 -14.33 10.85
N VAL A 104 -9.93 -14.86 9.63
CA VAL A 104 -9.49 -16.25 9.34
C VAL A 104 -8.03 -16.45 9.74
N LYS A 105 -7.16 -15.48 9.42
CA LYS A 105 -5.73 -15.54 9.79
C LYS A 105 -5.52 -15.42 11.29
N LEU A 106 -6.25 -14.53 11.95
CA LEU A 106 -6.17 -14.41 13.42
C LEU A 106 -6.62 -15.69 14.12
N ALA A 107 -7.64 -16.37 13.58
CA ALA A 107 -8.06 -17.68 14.10
C ALA A 107 -6.96 -18.74 13.93
N GLN A 108 -6.31 -18.78 12.76
CA GLN A 108 -5.17 -19.68 12.53
C GLN A 108 -3.99 -19.37 13.45
N VAL A 109 -3.66 -18.10 13.67
CA VAL A 109 -2.64 -17.67 14.62
C VAL A 109 -3.01 -18.08 16.05
N LEU A 110 -4.27 -17.92 16.45
CA LEU A 110 -4.76 -18.35 17.76
C LEU A 110 -4.61 -19.86 17.95
N ASP A 111 -5.01 -20.66 16.97
CA ASP A 111 -4.91 -22.13 17.01
C ASP A 111 -3.45 -22.58 17.13
N ASP A 112 -2.55 -21.95 16.36
CA ASP A 112 -1.11 -22.21 16.43
C ASP A 112 -0.51 -21.88 17.80
N ILE A 113 -0.89 -20.74 18.39
CA ILE A 113 -0.43 -20.34 19.73
C ILE A 113 -0.97 -21.30 20.79
N GLN A 114 -2.24 -21.72 20.68
CA GLN A 114 -2.82 -22.74 21.56
C GLN A 114 -2.13 -24.10 21.41
N GLY A 115 -1.65 -24.42 20.20
CA GLY A 115 -0.81 -25.58 19.91
C GLY A 115 0.63 -25.47 20.43
N GLY A 116 1.01 -24.35 21.06
CA GLY A 116 2.32 -24.13 21.66
C GLY A 116 3.35 -23.50 20.73
N LEU A 117 2.95 -23.05 19.53
CA LEU A 117 3.85 -22.32 18.64
C LEU A 117 4.07 -20.89 19.18
N PRO A 118 5.31 -20.35 19.17
CA PRO A 118 5.55 -18.95 19.51
C PRO A 118 4.74 -18.01 18.62
N MET A 119 4.24 -16.90 19.18
CA MET A 119 3.40 -15.91 18.51
C MET A 119 4.08 -15.37 17.25
N SER A 120 5.38 -15.06 17.31
CA SER A 120 6.11 -14.58 16.14
C SER A 120 6.17 -15.61 15.01
N GLN A 121 6.26 -16.91 15.34
CA GLN A 121 6.27 -17.98 14.34
C GLN A 121 4.88 -18.23 13.74
N ALA A 122 3.83 -18.16 14.57
CA ALA A 122 2.44 -18.22 14.10
C ALA A 122 2.14 -17.07 13.12
N MET A 123 2.47 -15.83 13.49
CA MET A 123 2.30 -14.66 12.60
C MET A 123 3.13 -14.76 11.32
N ALA A 124 4.32 -15.36 11.36
CA ALA A 124 5.19 -15.49 10.19
C ALA A 124 4.57 -16.31 9.05
N LYS A 125 3.60 -17.18 9.35
CA LYS A 125 2.86 -17.95 8.34
C LYS A 125 1.93 -17.09 7.48
N HIS A 126 1.68 -15.84 7.86
CA HIS A 126 0.78 -14.91 7.17
C HIS A 126 1.52 -13.64 6.72
N PRO A 127 2.47 -13.72 5.78
CA PRO A 127 3.32 -12.59 5.37
C PRO A 127 2.56 -11.44 4.67
N ASP A 128 1.32 -11.69 4.26
CA ASP A 128 0.44 -10.71 3.64
C ASP A 128 -0.39 -9.90 4.67
N ALA A 129 -0.44 -10.35 5.93
CA ALA A 129 -0.97 -9.59 7.07
C ALA A 129 0.17 -9.02 7.93
N PHE A 130 1.16 -9.86 8.26
CA PHE A 130 2.26 -9.51 9.15
C PHE A 130 3.56 -9.41 8.35
N SER A 131 4.03 -8.18 8.16
CA SER A 131 5.31 -7.93 7.52
C SER A 131 6.48 -8.57 8.30
N ARG A 132 7.61 -8.80 7.63
CA ARG A 132 8.83 -9.30 8.30
C ARG A 132 9.26 -8.45 9.49
N PHE A 133 9.10 -7.13 9.38
CA PHE A 133 9.32 -6.20 10.48
C PHE A 133 8.46 -6.54 11.70
N TYR A 134 7.16 -6.67 11.46
CA TYR A 134 6.17 -6.96 12.50
C TYR A 134 6.55 -8.24 13.24
N VAL A 135 6.83 -9.29 12.48
CA VAL A 135 7.24 -10.60 13.01
C VAL A 135 8.54 -10.51 13.79
N ALA A 136 9.54 -9.78 13.29
CA ALA A 136 10.82 -9.60 13.98
C ALA A 136 10.67 -8.84 15.29
N MET A 137 9.82 -7.81 15.33
CA MET A 137 9.52 -7.06 16.55
C MET A 137 8.84 -7.95 17.59
N VAL A 138 7.78 -8.66 17.20
CA VAL A 138 7.10 -9.61 18.09
C VAL A 138 8.09 -10.64 18.61
N ARG A 139 8.94 -11.23 17.77
CA ARG A 139 9.97 -12.18 18.21
C ARG A 139 10.90 -11.59 19.27
N SER A 140 11.40 -10.38 19.04
CA SER A 140 12.30 -9.73 20.00
C SER A 140 11.61 -9.45 21.34
N GLY A 141 10.32 -9.12 21.32
CA GLY A 141 9.55 -8.95 22.53
C GLY A 141 9.29 -10.27 23.24
N GLU A 142 9.12 -11.38 22.50
CA GLU A 142 8.88 -12.70 23.10
C GLU A 142 10.14 -13.16 23.82
N GLU A 143 11.30 -13.02 23.18
CA GLU A 143 12.61 -13.34 23.74
C GLU A 143 12.95 -12.46 24.96
N ALA A 144 12.56 -11.18 24.93
CA ALA A 144 12.83 -10.22 26.01
C ALA A 144 11.75 -10.16 27.09
N GLY A 145 10.60 -10.84 26.91
CA GLY A 145 9.44 -10.74 27.81
C GLY A 145 8.76 -9.36 27.84
N LYS A 146 8.96 -8.55 26.79
CA LYS A 146 8.51 -7.15 26.69
C LYS A 146 7.41 -6.95 25.64
N MET A 147 6.34 -7.75 25.75
CA MET A 147 5.21 -7.69 24.81
C MET A 147 4.48 -6.36 24.81
N GLN A 148 4.26 -5.79 25.99
CA GLN A 148 3.57 -4.52 26.16
C GLN A 148 4.28 -3.39 25.39
N GLU A 149 5.59 -3.24 25.61
CA GLU A 149 6.38 -2.18 24.99
C GLU A 149 6.49 -2.36 23.47
N ILE A 150 6.62 -3.60 23.01
CA ILE A 150 6.75 -3.92 21.59
C ILE A 150 5.46 -3.66 20.83
N PHE A 151 4.30 -4.03 21.38
CA PHE A 151 3.02 -3.77 20.72
C PHE A 151 2.62 -2.30 20.78
N GLU A 152 2.91 -1.59 21.88
CA GLU A 152 2.71 -0.14 21.94
C GLU A 152 3.54 0.57 20.86
N PHE A 153 4.80 0.15 20.70
CA PHE A 153 5.63 0.65 19.62
C PHE A 153 5.08 0.29 18.23
N LEU A 154 4.74 -0.97 17.98
CA LEU A 154 4.22 -1.41 16.68
C LEU A 154 2.96 -0.63 16.30
N ALA A 155 2.05 -0.42 17.26
CA ALA A 155 0.85 0.37 17.06
C ALA A 155 1.20 1.82 16.65
N ALA A 156 2.02 2.50 17.45
CA ALA A 156 2.42 3.88 17.16
C ALA A 156 3.14 4.03 15.81
N TYR A 157 4.04 3.09 15.48
CA TYR A 157 4.75 3.08 14.20
C TYR A 157 3.79 2.89 13.02
N LEU A 158 2.87 1.92 13.12
CA LEU A 158 1.93 1.62 12.05
C LEU A 158 0.90 2.73 11.87
N GLU A 159 0.43 3.35 12.96
CA GLU A 159 -0.44 4.54 12.92
C GLU A 159 0.26 5.69 12.20
N ARG A 160 1.47 6.07 12.63
CA ARG A 160 2.21 7.16 11.98
C ARG A 160 2.45 6.89 10.50
N ASN A 161 2.80 5.65 10.13
CA ASN A 161 3.01 5.28 8.74
C ASN A 161 1.69 5.27 7.93
N TYR A 162 0.58 4.83 8.53
CA TYR A 162 -0.75 4.87 7.91
C TYR A 162 -1.24 6.31 7.73
N ASP A 163 -1.04 7.19 8.71
CA ASP A 163 -1.44 8.59 8.63
C ASP A 163 -0.67 9.34 7.55
N LEU A 164 0.64 9.12 7.44
CA LEU A 164 1.46 9.71 6.37
C LEU A 164 1.01 9.23 4.98
N THR A 165 0.82 7.92 4.81
CA THR A 165 0.43 7.34 3.52
C THR A 165 -1.01 7.67 3.14
N SER A 166 -1.93 7.65 4.10
CA SER A 166 -3.33 8.02 3.89
C SER A 166 -3.48 9.51 3.61
N LYS A 167 -2.75 10.40 4.32
CA LYS A 167 -2.71 11.84 4.01
C LYS A 167 -2.24 12.09 2.58
N ALA A 168 -1.14 11.46 2.17
CA ALA A 168 -0.64 11.57 0.80
C ALA A 168 -1.64 11.03 -0.23
N ARG A 169 -2.25 9.87 0.03
CA ARG A 169 -3.25 9.27 -0.86
C ARG A 169 -4.51 10.13 -0.97
N ASN A 170 -5.01 10.64 0.16
CA ASN A 170 -6.22 11.45 0.22
C ASN A 170 -6.03 12.79 -0.48
N ALA A 171 -4.85 13.41 -0.35
CA ALA A 171 -4.52 14.64 -1.05
C ALA A 171 -4.52 14.48 -2.59
N LEU A 172 -4.29 13.27 -3.11
CA LEU A 172 -4.32 12.97 -4.55
C LEU A 172 -5.73 12.69 -5.09
N ILE A 173 -6.73 12.49 -4.23
CA ILE A 173 -8.11 12.17 -4.68
C ILE A 173 -8.71 13.34 -5.46
N TYR A 174 -8.62 14.55 -4.93
CA TYR A 174 -9.17 15.74 -5.59
C TYR A 174 -8.48 16.01 -6.96
N PRO A 175 -7.14 16.05 -7.05
CA PRO A 175 -6.45 16.15 -8.33
C PRO A 175 -6.85 15.06 -9.33
N ALA A 176 -6.93 13.80 -8.88
CA ALA A 176 -7.31 12.68 -9.74
C ALA A 176 -8.75 12.84 -10.26
N PHE A 177 -9.69 13.28 -9.42
CA PHE A 177 -11.06 13.56 -9.83
C PHE A 177 -11.12 14.65 -10.90
N VAL A 178 -10.50 15.80 -10.65
CA VAL A 178 -10.48 16.94 -11.58
C VAL A 178 -9.82 16.57 -12.91
N PHE A 179 -8.67 15.90 -12.88
CA PHE A 179 -8.00 15.41 -14.08
C PHE A 179 -8.85 14.40 -14.85
N SER A 180 -9.54 13.48 -14.15
CA SER A 180 -10.38 12.48 -14.79
C SER A 180 -11.56 13.13 -15.52
N VAL A 181 -12.24 14.10 -14.88
CA VAL A 181 -13.32 14.87 -15.50
C VAL A 181 -12.80 15.66 -16.69
N PHE A 182 -11.64 16.31 -16.55
CA PHE A 182 -11.02 17.08 -17.63
C PHE A 182 -10.66 16.22 -18.85
N ILE A 183 -10.01 15.08 -18.63
CA ILE A 183 -9.68 14.11 -19.69
C ILE A 183 -10.97 13.59 -20.34
N ALA A 184 -12.00 13.26 -19.56
CA ALA A 184 -13.28 12.81 -20.09
C ALA A 184 -13.93 13.85 -21.01
N VAL A 185 -13.90 15.14 -20.62
CA VAL A 185 -14.40 16.24 -21.46
C VAL A 185 -13.59 16.36 -22.74
N ILE A 186 -12.25 16.32 -22.68
CA ILE A 186 -11.38 16.36 -23.86
C ILE A 186 -11.69 15.20 -24.81
N VAL A 187 -11.79 13.97 -24.29
CA VAL A 187 -12.07 12.77 -25.09
C VAL A 187 -13.45 12.88 -25.75
N LEU A 188 -14.46 13.33 -25.00
CA LEU A 188 -15.80 13.58 -25.54
C LEU A 188 -15.78 14.60 -26.67
N MET A 189 -15.05 15.71 -26.50
CA MET A 189 -14.87 16.71 -27.56
C MET A 189 -14.17 16.10 -28.78
N MET A 190 -13.11 15.31 -28.57
CA MET A 190 -12.38 14.70 -29.68
C MET A 190 -13.19 13.66 -30.46
N ILE A 191 -14.10 12.92 -29.81
CA ILE A 191 -14.92 11.89 -30.46
C ILE A 191 -16.16 12.50 -31.13
N TYR A 192 -16.82 13.48 -30.50
CA TYR A 192 -18.13 13.96 -30.94
C TYR A 192 -18.12 15.35 -31.58
N VAL A 193 -17.22 16.24 -31.16
CA VAL A 193 -17.22 17.65 -31.59
C VAL A 193 -16.22 17.89 -32.71
N ILE A 194 -15.01 17.34 -32.60
CA ILE A 194 -13.94 17.55 -33.59
C ILE A 194 -14.26 16.95 -34.96
N PRO A 195 -14.81 15.72 -35.11
CA PRO A 195 -15.01 15.13 -36.44
C PRO A 195 -16.01 15.89 -37.32
N PRO A 196 -17.18 16.34 -36.83
CA PRO A 196 -18.08 17.18 -37.63
C PRO A 196 -17.46 18.51 -38.08
N ILE A 197 -16.63 19.14 -37.23
CA ILE A 197 -15.93 20.37 -37.59
C ILE A 197 -14.85 20.08 -38.64
N SER A 198 -14.14 18.96 -38.50
CA SER A 198 -13.13 18.50 -39.46
C SER A 198 -13.73 18.25 -40.85
N SER A 199 -14.89 17.59 -40.93
CA SER A 199 -15.54 17.33 -42.23
C SER A 199 -15.93 18.63 -42.93
N LEU A 200 -16.53 19.58 -42.21
CA LEU A 200 -16.86 20.90 -42.74
C LEU A 200 -15.62 21.66 -43.23
N LEU A 201 -14.51 21.55 -42.49
CA LEU A 201 -13.25 22.20 -42.85
C LEU A 201 -12.55 21.57 -44.06
N ARG A 202 -12.72 20.28 -44.29
CA ARG A 202 -12.16 19.61 -45.49
C ARG A 202 -12.94 19.97 -46.75
N GLU A 203 -14.24 20.23 -46.63
CA GLU A 203 -15.11 20.64 -47.74
C GLU A 203 -14.79 22.05 -48.27
N THR A 204 -14.21 22.94 -47.45
CA THR A 204 -13.83 24.30 -47.90
C THR A 204 -12.52 24.35 -48.69
N GLY A 205 -11.76 23.25 -48.76
CA GLY A 205 -10.53 23.14 -49.55
C GLY A 205 -9.34 23.98 -49.08
N GLN A 206 -9.45 24.67 -47.93
CA GLN A 206 -8.36 25.45 -47.35
C GLN A 206 -7.39 24.59 -46.54
N GLU A 207 -6.11 24.99 -46.51
CA GLU A 207 -5.11 24.31 -45.67
C GLU A 207 -5.37 24.54 -44.19
N LEU A 208 -5.46 23.44 -43.43
CA LEU A 208 -5.75 23.49 -42.01
C LEU A 208 -4.52 23.89 -41.19
N PRO A 209 -4.67 24.79 -40.21
CA PRO A 209 -3.60 25.15 -39.28
C PRO A 209 -3.01 23.92 -38.57
N ILE A 210 -1.73 23.99 -38.24
CA ILE A 210 -0.99 22.85 -37.69
C ILE A 210 -1.61 22.31 -36.38
N TYR A 211 -2.12 23.20 -35.53
CA TYR A 211 -2.76 22.84 -34.27
C TYR A 211 -4.04 22.02 -34.48
N THR A 212 -4.88 22.42 -35.44
CA THR A 212 -6.09 21.68 -35.82
C THR A 212 -5.74 20.33 -36.44
N ARG A 213 -4.66 20.25 -37.24
CA ARG A 213 -4.16 18.99 -37.83
C ARG A 213 -3.72 17.98 -36.77
N ILE A 214 -3.02 18.43 -35.74
CA ILE A 214 -2.61 17.59 -34.61
C ILE A 214 -3.84 17.05 -33.87
N VAL A 215 -4.82 17.90 -33.55
CA VAL A 215 -6.04 17.49 -32.83
C VAL A 215 -6.85 16.47 -33.63
N MET A 216 -7.00 16.68 -34.94
CA MET A 216 -7.68 15.71 -35.82
C MET A 216 -6.93 14.37 -35.87
N ALA A 217 -5.60 14.38 -36.02
CA ALA A 217 -4.82 13.16 -36.04
C ALA A 217 -4.95 12.35 -34.73
N ILE A 218 -4.99 13.04 -33.59
CA ILE A 218 -5.21 12.40 -32.28
C ILE A 218 -6.64 11.84 -32.18
N SER A 219 -7.65 12.59 -32.64
CA SER A 219 -9.04 12.14 -32.72
C SER A 219 -9.18 10.89 -33.60
N ASP A 220 -8.57 10.87 -34.78
CA ASP A 220 -8.57 9.73 -35.69
C ASP A 220 -7.94 8.48 -35.05
N VAL A 221 -6.84 8.65 -34.31
CA VAL A 221 -6.21 7.54 -33.56
C VAL A 221 -7.12 7.03 -32.44
N LEU A 222 -7.79 7.92 -31.70
CA LEU A 222 -8.72 7.53 -30.64
C LEU A 222 -9.95 6.79 -31.18
N LEU A 223 -10.53 7.25 -32.29
CA LEU A 223 -11.71 6.63 -32.91
C LEU A 223 -11.38 5.25 -33.50
N ASN A 224 -10.26 5.14 -34.21
CA ASN A 224 -9.92 3.91 -34.95
C ASN A 224 -9.13 2.90 -34.10
N PHE A 225 -8.32 3.36 -33.15
CA PHE A 225 -7.41 2.51 -32.36
C PHE A 225 -7.63 2.62 -30.84
N GLY A 226 -8.72 3.23 -30.36
CA GLY A 226 -8.97 3.44 -28.92
C GLY A 226 -8.87 2.16 -28.07
N VAL A 227 -9.42 1.04 -28.56
CA VAL A 227 -9.32 -0.27 -27.88
C VAL A 227 -7.87 -0.78 -27.84
N ILE A 228 -7.12 -0.60 -28.93
CA ILE A 228 -5.71 -1.02 -29.02
C ILE A 228 -4.83 -0.16 -28.11
N VAL A 229 -5.07 1.15 -28.05
CA VAL A 229 -4.37 2.06 -27.13
C VAL A 229 -4.65 1.68 -25.68
N LEU A 230 -5.90 1.39 -25.32
CA LEU A 230 -6.26 0.96 -23.97
C LEU A 230 -5.59 -0.36 -23.59
N LEU A 231 -5.65 -1.36 -24.47
CA LEU A 231 -4.99 -2.66 -24.26
C LEU A 231 -3.47 -2.53 -24.14
N PHE A 232 -2.84 -1.72 -25.00
CA PHE A 232 -1.40 -1.45 -24.93
C PHE A 232 -1.02 -0.78 -23.60
N THR A 233 -1.80 0.21 -23.15
CA THR A 233 -1.56 0.92 -21.89
C THR A 233 -1.71 -0.04 -20.69
N ALA A 234 -2.72 -0.91 -20.70
CA ALA A 234 -2.91 -1.93 -19.68
C ALA A 234 -1.75 -2.94 -19.66
N ALA A 235 -1.36 -3.47 -20.83
CA ALA A 235 -0.25 -4.41 -20.96
C ALA A 235 1.08 -3.80 -20.52
N PHE A 236 1.35 -2.54 -20.90
CA PHE A 236 2.54 -1.80 -20.49
C PHE A 236 2.59 -1.58 -18.97
N THR A 237 1.43 -1.28 -18.36
CA THR A 237 1.32 -1.13 -16.90
C THR A 237 1.62 -2.45 -16.18
N VAL A 238 1.04 -3.56 -16.64
CA VAL A 238 1.31 -4.90 -16.07
C VAL A 238 2.79 -5.26 -16.23
N PHE A 239 3.38 -4.98 -17.39
CA PHE A 239 4.81 -5.20 -17.64
C PHE A 239 5.69 -4.41 -16.66
N LEU A 240 5.42 -3.12 -16.45
CA LEU A 240 6.18 -2.30 -15.50
C LEU A 240 6.05 -2.81 -14.06
N VAL A 241 4.86 -3.23 -13.64
CA VAL A 241 4.63 -3.79 -12.30
C VAL A 241 5.38 -5.11 -12.12
N GLN A 242 5.38 -5.98 -13.13
CA GLN A 242 6.13 -7.24 -13.12
C GLN A 242 7.64 -6.97 -13.08
N TYR A 243 8.14 -6.06 -13.94
CA TYR A 243 9.56 -5.71 -14.00
C TYR A 243 10.05 -5.12 -12.67
N ALA A 244 9.25 -4.29 -12.00
CA ALA A 244 9.59 -3.72 -10.70
C ALA A 244 9.81 -4.76 -9.58
N LYS A 245 9.29 -5.99 -9.73
CA LYS A 245 9.50 -7.07 -8.76
C LYS A 245 10.84 -7.79 -8.93
N THR A 246 11.50 -7.65 -10.08
CA THR A 246 12.81 -8.26 -10.36
C THR A 246 13.94 -7.54 -9.60
N GLU A 247 15.06 -8.22 -9.32
CA GLU A 247 16.23 -7.63 -8.65
C GLU A 247 16.77 -6.38 -9.38
N SER A 248 16.95 -6.48 -10.71
CA SER A 248 17.39 -5.36 -11.55
C SER A 248 16.38 -4.20 -11.56
N GLY A 249 15.08 -4.53 -11.60
CA GLY A 249 14.00 -3.55 -11.51
C GLY A 249 13.99 -2.82 -10.17
N LYS A 250 14.08 -3.53 -9.05
CA LYS A 250 14.16 -2.94 -7.71
C LYS A 250 15.29 -1.91 -7.61
N LEU A 251 16.47 -2.23 -8.13
CA LEU A 251 17.63 -1.34 -8.10
C LEU A 251 17.44 -0.13 -9.03
N TYR A 252 16.92 -0.35 -10.25
CA TYR A 252 16.62 0.73 -11.19
C TYR A 252 15.58 1.70 -10.63
N PHE A 253 14.45 1.21 -10.13
CA PHE A 253 13.42 2.04 -9.52
C PHE A 253 13.88 2.69 -8.22
N ALA A 254 14.73 2.04 -7.42
CA ALA A 254 15.34 2.66 -6.25
C ALA A 254 16.19 3.87 -6.64
N ARG A 255 17.03 3.74 -7.68
CA ARG A 255 17.86 4.86 -8.18
C ARG A 255 17.00 5.96 -8.79
N LEU A 256 15.99 5.59 -9.58
CA LEU A 256 15.08 6.55 -10.21
C LEU A 256 14.31 7.36 -9.17
N ARG A 257 13.81 6.72 -8.10
CA ARG A 257 13.15 7.40 -6.98
C ARG A 257 14.06 8.41 -6.28
N LEU A 258 15.34 8.09 -6.09
CA LEU A 258 16.29 8.98 -5.40
C LEU A 258 16.79 10.14 -6.28
N ASN A 259 16.77 9.97 -7.60
CA ASN A 259 17.29 10.94 -8.56
C ASN A 259 16.20 11.79 -9.23
N PHE A 260 14.93 11.47 -9.02
CA PHE A 260 13.84 12.25 -9.60
C PHE A 260 13.84 13.68 -9.03
N PRO A 261 13.80 14.72 -9.87
CA PRO A 261 13.78 16.10 -9.40
C PRO A 261 12.57 16.35 -8.50
N VAL A 262 12.75 17.14 -7.43
CA VAL A 262 11.76 17.41 -6.36
C VAL A 262 11.44 16.21 -5.46
N ILE A 263 11.12 15.04 -6.03
CA ILE A 263 10.65 13.86 -5.27
C ILE A 263 11.83 13.08 -4.63
N GLY A 264 13.01 13.07 -5.25
CA GLY A 264 14.17 12.33 -4.76
C GLY A 264 14.68 12.82 -3.41
N GLY A 265 14.64 14.12 -3.17
CA GLY A 265 14.95 14.71 -1.86
C GLY A 265 13.99 14.23 -0.77
N ILE A 266 12.70 14.04 -1.10
CA ILE A 266 11.68 13.54 -0.18
C ILE A 266 11.97 12.09 0.18
N TYR A 267 12.19 11.23 -0.81
CA TYR A 267 12.50 9.81 -0.54
C TYR A 267 13.76 9.65 0.31
N LYS A 268 14.83 10.41 0.03
CA LYS A 268 16.04 10.41 0.87
C LYS A 268 15.69 10.71 2.33
N LYS A 269 14.95 11.80 2.59
CA LYS A 269 14.53 12.18 3.94
C LYS A 269 13.62 11.13 4.60
N ILE A 270 12.71 10.49 3.85
CA ILE A 270 11.88 9.38 4.34
C ILE A 270 12.75 8.20 4.79
N TYR A 271 13.73 7.81 3.99
CA TYR A 271 14.61 6.69 4.34
C TYR A 271 15.48 7.00 5.54
N LEU A 272 16.03 8.21 5.63
CA LEU A 272 16.82 8.65 6.79
C LEU A 272 15.96 8.72 8.07
N ALA A 273 14.74 9.27 7.99
CA ALA A 273 13.80 9.29 9.10
C ALA A 273 13.51 7.86 9.58
N ARG A 274 13.20 6.94 8.65
CA ARG A 274 12.90 5.54 8.97
C ARG A 274 14.10 4.82 9.60
N ILE A 275 15.31 5.00 9.07
CA ILE A 275 16.53 4.41 9.65
C ILE A 275 16.73 4.91 11.08
N ALA A 276 16.69 6.24 11.27
CA ALA A 276 16.91 6.85 12.57
C ALA A 276 15.83 6.42 13.59
N ASP A 277 14.57 6.37 13.17
CA ASP A 277 13.44 5.96 14.00
C ASP A 277 13.55 4.49 14.42
N ASN A 278 13.80 3.59 13.46
CA ASN A 278 13.94 2.17 13.75
C ASN A 278 15.12 1.91 14.69
N LEU A 279 16.28 2.51 14.43
CA LEU A 279 17.44 2.37 15.31
C LEU A 279 17.16 2.97 16.69
N HIS A 280 16.55 4.16 16.77
CA HIS A 280 16.14 4.78 18.02
C HIS A 280 15.27 3.82 18.84
N THR A 281 14.17 3.35 18.26
CA THR A 281 13.24 2.47 18.96
C THR A 281 13.91 1.18 19.42
N LEU A 282 14.60 0.48 18.51
CA LEU A 282 15.17 -0.82 18.82
C LEU A 282 16.20 -0.68 19.96
N ILE A 283 17.07 0.32 19.87
CA ILE A 283 18.11 0.57 20.88
C ILE A 283 17.49 1.02 22.21
N SER A 284 16.51 1.93 22.19
CA SER A 284 15.76 2.34 23.40
C SER A 284 14.99 1.18 24.05
N GLY A 285 14.54 0.20 23.27
CA GLY A 285 13.91 -1.04 23.75
C GLY A 285 14.89 -2.03 24.39
N GLY A 286 16.21 -1.75 24.30
CA GLY A 286 17.28 -2.58 24.82
C GLY A 286 17.80 -3.64 23.84
N ILE A 287 17.47 -3.54 22.55
CA ILE A 287 18.01 -4.42 21.52
C ILE A 287 19.44 -3.98 21.19
N THR A 288 20.34 -4.94 21.00
CA THR A 288 21.74 -4.66 20.67
C THR A 288 21.86 -3.94 19.32
N VAL A 289 22.86 -3.06 19.19
CA VAL A 289 23.09 -2.25 17.98
C VAL A 289 23.16 -3.09 16.71
N VAL A 290 23.92 -4.19 16.74
CA VAL A 290 24.06 -5.10 15.59
C VAL A 290 22.71 -5.67 15.18
N ARG A 291 21.91 -6.13 16.14
CA ARG A 291 20.58 -6.67 15.86
C ARG A 291 19.61 -5.60 15.38
N ALA A 292 19.72 -4.39 15.92
CA ALA A 292 18.93 -3.25 15.49
C ALA A 292 19.21 -2.89 14.02
N LEU A 293 20.48 -2.90 13.60
CA LEU A 293 20.88 -2.70 12.20
C LEU A 293 20.36 -3.81 11.28
N GLU A 294 20.43 -5.08 11.70
CA GLU A 294 19.89 -6.21 10.94
C GLU A 294 18.40 -6.04 10.66
N ILE A 295 17.61 -5.78 11.71
CA ILE A 295 16.16 -5.54 11.59
C ILE A 295 15.90 -4.31 10.71
N THR A 296 16.63 -3.22 10.92
CA THR A 296 16.48 -1.98 10.14
C THR A 296 16.77 -2.20 8.66
N SER A 297 17.77 -3.02 8.32
CA SER A 297 18.15 -3.34 6.94
C SER A 297 17.03 -4.04 6.17
N GLU A 298 16.20 -4.84 6.84
CA GLU A 298 15.10 -5.57 6.20
C GLU A 298 13.90 -4.67 5.89
N VAL A 299 13.79 -3.51 6.57
CA VAL A 299 12.54 -2.73 6.63
C VAL A 299 12.69 -1.32 6.08
N VAL A 300 13.93 -0.87 5.85
CA VAL A 300 14.22 0.45 5.26
C VAL A 300 13.53 0.64 3.91
N GLY A 301 13.26 -0.45 3.17
CA GLY A 301 12.43 -0.42 1.96
C GLY A 301 13.10 0.22 0.74
N ASN A 302 14.42 0.35 0.77
CA ASN A 302 15.25 0.78 -0.35
C ASN A 302 16.55 -0.03 -0.39
N GLU A 303 16.87 -0.57 -1.56
CA GLU A 303 18.00 -1.49 -1.73
C GLU A 303 19.37 -0.79 -1.51
N ILE A 304 19.49 0.50 -1.82
CA ILE A 304 20.73 1.25 -1.58
C ILE A 304 20.97 1.40 -0.08
N TYR A 305 19.98 1.89 0.66
CA TYR A 305 20.09 2.01 2.11
C TYR A 305 20.23 0.65 2.81
N ARG A 306 19.57 -0.40 2.30
CA ARG A 306 19.74 -1.76 2.80
C ARG A 306 21.19 -2.22 2.73
N ARG A 307 21.87 -2.00 1.60
CA ARG A 307 23.31 -2.32 1.45
C ARG A 307 24.18 -1.55 2.40
N ILE A 308 23.92 -0.24 2.58
CA ILE A 308 24.63 0.58 3.57
C ILE A 308 24.49 -0.01 4.98
N MET A 309 23.29 -0.45 5.36
CA MET A 309 23.08 -1.09 6.68
C MET A 309 23.82 -2.43 6.79
N LEU A 310 23.83 -3.25 5.74
CA LEU A 310 24.56 -4.53 5.72
C LEU A 310 26.07 -4.34 5.88
N ASP A 311 26.63 -3.36 5.17
CA ASP A 311 28.06 -3.02 5.30
C ASP A 311 28.37 -2.47 6.71
N ALA A 312 27.44 -1.69 7.29
CA ALA A 312 27.57 -1.21 8.66
C ALA A 312 27.49 -2.33 9.71
N ILE A 313 26.66 -3.36 9.48
CA ILE A 313 26.58 -4.54 10.37
C ILE A 313 27.96 -5.23 10.46
N GLU A 314 28.60 -5.49 9.32
CA GLU A 314 29.92 -6.13 9.28
C GLU A 314 30.99 -5.25 9.92
N ALA A 315 30.95 -3.93 9.69
CA ALA A 315 31.88 -2.99 10.31
C ALA A 315 31.74 -2.95 11.84
N VAL A 316 30.50 -2.91 12.35
CA VAL A 316 30.22 -2.87 13.80
C VAL A 316 30.54 -4.20 14.47
N LYS A 317 30.28 -5.34 13.82
CA LYS A 317 30.74 -6.67 14.28
C LYS A 317 32.28 -6.72 14.41
N GLY A 318 32.99 -6.02 13.52
CA GLY A 318 34.45 -5.84 13.58
C GLY A 318 34.93 -4.78 14.59
N GLY A 319 34.03 -4.15 15.36
CA GLY A 319 34.37 -3.17 16.40
C GLY A 319 34.46 -1.71 15.91
N SER A 320 34.07 -1.42 14.66
CA SER A 320 33.97 -0.04 14.18
C SER A 320 32.71 0.67 14.69
N MET A 321 32.73 2.00 14.70
CA MET A 321 31.54 2.80 15.01
C MET A 321 30.56 2.84 13.82
N ILE A 322 29.26 2.99 14.11
CA ILE A 322 28.20 3.18 13.10
C ILE A 322 28.47 4.43 12.29
N SER A 323 28.87 5.52 12.97
CA SER A 323 29.16 6.80 12.33
C SER A 323 30.25 6.69 11.26
N ASP A 324 31.30 5.92 11.52
CA ASP A 324 32.39 5.69 10.57
C ASP A 324 31.89 4.88 9.36
N ALA A 325 31.06 3.86 9.57
CA ALA A 325 30.46 3.09 8.48
C ALA A 325 29.54 3.95 7.60
N PHE A 326 28.69 4.77 8.21
CA PHE A 326 27.74 5.63 7.50
C PHE A 326 28.41 6.77 6.74
N SER A 327 29.50 7.32 7.27
CA SER A 327 30.22 8.45 6.65
C SER A 327 30.83 8.13 5.28
N LYS A 328 30.97 6.84 4.92
CA LYS A 328 31.52 6.39 3.63
C LYS A 328 30.58 6.57 2.45
N TYR A 329 29.29 6.86 2.68
CA TYR A 329 28.27 6.87 1.63
C TYR A 329 27.63 8.24 1.47
N ASP A 330 27.65 8.78 0.25
CA ASP A 330 27.02 10.07 -0.10
C ASP A 330 25.50 10.11 0.15
N ALA A 331 24.86 8.94 0.20
CA ALA A 331 23.44 8.81 0.51
C ALA A 331 23.11 9.16 1.98
N ILE A 332 24.13 9.16 2.86
CA ILE A 332 24.03 9.57 4.25
C ILE A 332 24.61 10.98 4.40
N PRO A 333 23.80 11.98 4.82
CA PRO A 333 24.31 13.33 5.04
C PRO A 333 25.41 13.37 6.10
N PRO A 334 26.48 14.17 5.91
CA PRO A 334 27.57 14.29 6.89
C PRO A 334 27.09 14.66 8.29
N LEU A 335 26.08 15.52 8.38
CA LEU A 335 25.46 15.91 9.65
C LEU A 335 24.89 14.71 10.41
N LEU A 336 24.26 13.76 9.72
CA LEU A 336 23.70 12.56 10.36
C LEU A 336 24.81 11.70 10.97
N SER A 337 25.88 11.44 10.19
CA SER A 337 27.02 10.66 10.66
C SER A 337 27.73 11.33 11.84
N GLN A 338 27.87 12.66 11.82
CA GLN A 338 28.46 13.42 12.93
C GLN A 338 27.60 13.39 14.19
N MET A 339 26.28 13.52 14.05
CA MET A 339 25.37 13.41 15.19
C MET A 339 25.46 12.02 15.82
N ILE A 340 25.40 10.95 15.01
CA ILE A 340 25.58 9.57 15.50
C ILE A 340 26.91 9.43 16.24
N LYS A 341 28.01 9.98 15.69
CA LYS A 341 29.33 9.95 16.34
C LYS A 341 29.31 10.58 17.73
N ILE A 342 28.62 11.71 17.89
CA ILE A 342 28.43 12.37 19.19
C ILE A 342 27.61 11.48 20.13
N GLY A 343 26.55 10.85 19.62
CA GLY A 343 25.72 9.91 20.37
C GLY A 343 26.51 8.69 20.86
N GLU A 344 27.35 8.11 20.00
CA GLU A 344 28.24 7.00 20.34
C GLU A 344 29.27 7.41 21.39
N ALA A 345 29.95 8.55 21.20
CA ALA A 345 30.98 9.03 22.13
C ALA A 345 30.42 9.42 23.51
N THR A 346 29.18 9.88 23.57
CA THR A 346 28.52 10.29 24.82
C THR A 346 27.64 9.21 25.45
N GLY A 347 27.50 8.05 24.80
CA GLY A 347 26.60 6.97 25.23
C GLY A 347 25.11 7.34 25.13
N LYS A 348 24.75 8.39 24.40
CA LYS A 348 23.37 8.90 24.22
C LYS A 348 22.86 8.69 22.80
N LEU A 349 23.19 7.55 22.22
CA LEU A 349 22.86 7.22 20.83
C LEU A 349 21.33 7.16 20.62
N ASP A 350 20.59 6.63 21.59
CA ASP A 350 19.13 6.60 21.63
C ASP A 350 18.52 8.00 21.47
N TYR A 351 18.94 8.97 22.29
CA TYR A 351 18.44 10.34 22.26
C TYR A 351 18.74 11.05 20.93
N ILE A 352 19.95 10.85 20.41
CA ILE A 352 20.38 11.45 19.15
C ILE A 352 19.58 10.88 17.97
N LEU A 353 19.41 9.56 17.90
CA LEU A 353 18.63 8.92 16.84
C LEU A 353 17.16 9.39 16.87
N GLY A 354 16.56 9.51 18.05
CA GLY A 354 15.22 10.06 18.21
C GLY A 354 15.11 11.52 17.72
N SER A 355 16.12 12.34 18.02
CA SER A 355 16.19 13.73 17.53
C SER A 355 16.32 13.81 16.00
N ILE A 356 17.14 12.93 15.41
CA ILE A 356 17.31 12.82 13.96
C ILE A 356 15.99 12.36 13.30
N SER A 357 15.33 11.34 13.84
CA SER A 357 14.02 10.86 13.38
C SER A 357 13.01 12.00 13.35
N ASN A 358 12.87 12.72 14.46
CA ASN A 358 11.93 13.84 14.58
C ASN A 358 12.25 14.99 13.61
N PHE A 359 13.53 15.29 13.41
CA PHE A 359 13.96 16.31 12.43
C PHE A 359 13.56 15.91 11.01
N TYR A 360 13.95 14.73 10.53
CA TYR A 360 13.64 14.30 9.17
C TYR A 360 12.14 14.03 8.96
N THR A 361 11.43 13.55 9.98
CA THR A 361 9.97 13.37 9.90
C THR A 361 9.27 14.70 9.69
N ARG A 362 9.64 15.75 10.44
CA ARG A 362 9.10 17.11 10.22
C ARG A 362 9.42 17.65 8.83
N GLU A 363 10.65 17.46 8.37
CA GLU A 363 11.05 17.85 7.01
C GLU A 363 10.23 17.13 5.94
N VAL A 364 9.97 15.83 6.10
CA VAL A 364 9.11 15.06 5.18
C VAL A 364 7.69 15.61 5.20
N THR A 365 7.10 15.82 6.38
CA THR A 365 5.73 16.37 6.50
C THR A 365 5.61 17.72 5.81
N ASN A 366 6.55 18.63 6.06
CA ASN A 366 6.56 19.96 5.44
C ASN A 366 6.67 19.88 3.91
N LEU A 367 7.52 18.99 3.38
CA LEU A 367 7.64 18.80 1.93
C LEU A 367 6.39 18.22 1.31
N VAL A 368 5.74 17.25 1.98
CA VAL A 368 4.47 16.68 1.54
C VAL A 368 3.40 17.76 1.50
N ASP A 369 3.28 18.57 2.56
CA ASP A 369 2.29 19.65 2.63
C ASP A 369 2.53 20.72 1.54
N ASN A 370 3.79 21.10 1.30
CA ASN A 370 4.13 22.02 0.22
C ASN A 370 3.80 21.45 -1.16
N LEU A 371 4.06 20.16 -1.40
CA LEU A 371 3.68 19.51 -2.65
C LEU A 371 2.17 19.52 -2.84
N VAL A 372 1.40 19.18 -1.80
CA VAL A 372 -0.07 19.19 -1.87
C VAL A 372 -0.58 20.59 -2.22
N ASN A 373 -0.04 21.63 -1.60
CA ASN A 373 -0.43 23.02 -1.87
C ASN A 373 -0.04 23.48 -3.29
N LEU A 374 1.04 22.94 -3.87
CA LEU A 374 1.45 23.27 -5.24
C LEU A 374 0.61 22.56 -6.31
N ILE A 375 -0.06 21.46 -5.98
CA ILE A 375 -0.86 20.72 -6.96
C ILE A 375 -2.01 21.59 -7.50
N GLU A 376 -2.67 22.38 -6.66
CA GLU A 376 -3.82 23.20 -7.08
C GLU A 376 -3.45 24.30 -8.11
N PRO A 377 -2.43 25.15 -7.89
CA PRO A 377 -1.98 26.09 -8.92
C PRO A 377 -1.56 25.42 -10.23
N ILE A 378 -0.87 24.27 -10.15
CA ILE A 378 -0.44 23.51 -11.33
C ILE A 378 -1.67 22.99 -12.09
N LEU A 379 -2.68 22.49 -11.38
CA LEU A 379 -3.95 22.06 -11.97
C LEU A 379 -4.62 23.20 -12.72
N ILE A 380 -4.77 24.38 -12.10
CA ILE A 380 -5.42 25.53 -12.72
C ILE A 380 -4.70 25.95 -14.01
N ILE A 381 -3.37 26.05 -13.97
CA ILE A 381 -2.56 26.39 -15.15
C ILE A 381 -2.74 25.34 -16.25
N PHE A 382 -2.65 24.06 -15.90
CA PHE A 382 -2.76 22.98 -16.86
C PHE A 382 -4.15 22.93 -17.52
N LEU A 383 -5.22 23.07 -16.72
CA LEU A 383 -6.60 23.13 -17.21
C LEU A 383 -6.80 24.34 -18.11
N GLY A 384 -6.34 25.52 -17.68
CA GLY A 384 -6.45 26.76 -18.45
C GLY A 384 -5.73 26.64 -19.81
N LEU A 385 -4.51 26.11 -19.82
CA LEU A 385 -3.76 25.87 -21.05
C LEU A 385 -4.45 24.86 -21.97
N GLY A 386 -4.98 23.76 -21.42
CA GLY A 386 -5.66 22.76 -22.23
C GLY A 386 -7.00 23.24 -22.80
N VAL A 387 -7.79 24.01 -22.04
CA VAL A 387 -9.01 24.64 -22.54
C VAL A 387 -8.68 25.70 -23.60
N ALA A 388 -7.68 26.55 -23.36
CA ALA A 388 -7.23 27.53 -24.35
C ALA A 388 -6.74 26.87 -25.63
N PHE A 389 -5.96 25.79 -25.52
CA PHE A 389 -5.50 25.00 -26.67
C PHE A 389 -6.68 24.45 -27.49
N LEU A 390 -7.69 23.87 -26.84
CA LEU A 390 -8.89 23.39 -27.50
C LEU A 390 -9.68 24.54 -28.17
N ALA A 391 -9.86 25.66 -27.47
CA ALA A 391 -10.57 26.81 -28.01
C ALA A 391 -9.87 27.35 -29.26
N VAL A 392 -8.53 27.47 -29.24
CA VAL A 392 -7.73 27.89 -30.40
C VAL A 392 -7.86 26.90 -31.55
N ALA A 393 -7.77 25.59 -31.26
CA ALA A 393 -7.87 24.54 -32.27
C ALA A 393 -9.23 24.50 -32.99
N ILE A 394 -10.30 24.94 -32.31
CA ILE A 394 -11.69 24.97 -32.84
C ILE A 394 -12.06 26.32 -33.45
N LEU A 395 -11.79 27.43 -32.75
CA LEU A 395 -12.26 28.76 -33.15
C LEU A 395 -11.46 29.33 -34.32
N LEU A 396 -10.13 29.13 -34.38
CA LEU A 396 -9.33 29.67 -35.48
C LEU A 396 -9.79 29.17 -36.86
N PRO A 397 -10.06 27.86 -37.06
CA PRO A 397 -10.61 27.38 -38.32
C PRO A 397 -11.98 27.96 -38.68
N ILE A 398 -12.85 28.17 -37.68
CA ILE A 398 -14.17 28.79 -37.90
C ILE A 398 -13.99 30.24 -38.37
N TYR A 399 -13.08 31.00 -37.75
CA TYR A 399 -12.76 32.37 -38.17
C TYR A 399 -12.11 32.43 -39.56
N SER A 400 -11.23 31.49 -39.92
CA SER A 400 -10.60 31.48 -41.25
C SER A 400 -11.62 31.21 -42.36
N ILE A 401 -12.64 30.39 -42.10
CA ILE A 401 -13.78 30.25 -43.02
C ILE A 401 -14.55 31.57 -43.11
N SER A 402 -14.92 32.19 -41.97
CA SER A 402 -15.70 33.42 -41.95
C SER A 402 -15.00 34.63 -42.58
N ALA A 403 -13.67 34.69 -42.53
CA ALA A 403 -12.87 35.77 -43.13
C ALA A 403 -12.50 35.50 -44.60
N GLY A 404 -12.72 34.27 -45.09
CA GLY A 404 -12.50 33.86 -46.48
C GLY A 404 -13.73 34.02 -47.37
N PHE A 405 -14.85 34.54 -46.84
CA PHE A 405 -16.05 34.93 -47.58
C PHE A 405 -16.11 36.43 -47.81
#